data_AF-A0A4U0VKH7-F1
#
_entry.id   AF-A0A4U0VKH7-F1
#
_cell.length_a   1.000
_cell.length_b   1.000
_cell.length_c   1.000
_cell.angle_alpha   90.00
_cell.angle_beta   90.00
_cell.angle_gamma   90.00
#
_symmetry.space_group_name_H-M   'P 1'
#
loop_
_entity.id
_entity.type
_entity.pdbx_description
1 polymer ?
#
loop_
_entity_poly.entity_id
_entity_poly.type
_entity_poly.pdbx_seq_one_letter_code
_entity_poly.pdbx_strand_id
1 'polypeptide(L)'
;MSNMADSTISDADKIRQKRLAKLGGLPTNSNATPSQPTPAAEPVAPQPPQESQKSPPPTEASGNPFAQLGMKEQEPERKPTQIKIRPRPVSPAQKRPGDASRPRSKTRETESFEEWQDRNLRSIFRVTLNPEETRDSHGHSLMFLSSTRDDLGDGPLLLNTEILEGAITEAASHAPGNKPFEYLLTCFKRVSRGLRSGRFDGEVERKREMLREARRLCMSYCIFAVTMPDLFGENVPASNPLVDHLLQDPECDTGICTDFLDEANARIDEDDTIRDALVSAAEELSTRLAGVDLLGDYRQYVGGMRNLIRYKKFADAITQSPMWAPPDIEAVDIETKTLLGPFFRLSPMQLDVARSYFSAPKTRDRGYITNAQNACRITLRTHQDELHRITDQIVRSGAGPKERMLDWFALCVNKNHKKRAMRVDYKIVSSDGFMVNVTNALDQLCEPFMDAQFGKIERIDIDYLRRNPRVDISEETKINADQKTADDFFAVKAEGTSNFISEVFFLTVAAHHYGTEAAQERHSTLRKTVKRMEQDLEGFEKERQQYANDPRYVHTFALANGFWAAH
;
A
#
# COMPACT_ATOMS: atom_id res chain seq x y z
N MET A 1 -36.46 -38.31 27.90
CA MET A 1 -35.32 -39.07 27.35
C MET A 1 -34.17 -38.09 27.25
N SER A 2 -33.15 -38.32 28.07
CA SER A 2 -31.92 -37.54 28.11
C SER A 2 -31.03 -37.81 26.90
N ASN A 3 -30.10 -36.87 26.69
CA ASN A 3 -28.69 -37.01 26.31
C ASN A 3 -28.23 -36.52 24.93
N MET A 4 -27.12 -35.79 25.04
CA MET A 4 -26.02 -35.55 24.09
C MET A 4 -26.19 -34.42 23.06
N ALA A 5 -25.80 -33.22 23.49
CA ALA A 5 -25.03 -32.30 22.66
C ALA A 5 -23.73 -32.00 23.41
N ASP A 6 -22.65 -32.65 22.99
CA ASP A 6 -21.33 -32.53 23.56
C ASP A 6 -20.59 -31.33 22.97
N SER A 7 -19.75 -30.74 23.80
CA SER A 7 -19.09 -29.45 23.65
C SER A 7 -17.89 -29.47 22.70
N THR A 8 -17.82 -28.50 21.79
CA THR A 8 -16.55 -28.08 21.15
C THR A 8 -16.32 -26.60 21.44
N ILE A 9 -15.92 -26.31 22.68
CA ILE A 9 -15.39 -25.02 23.07
C ILE A 9 -13.95 -24.93 22.55
N SER A 10 -13.65 -23.91 21.75
CA SER A 10 -12.31 -23.61 21.21
C SER A 10 -11.28 -23.48 22.34
N ASP A 11 -10.03 -23.90 22.12
CA ASP A 11 -8.98 -23.80 23.12
C ASP A 11 -8.70 -22.35 23.54
N ALA A 12 -9.00 -21.37 22.67
CA ALA A 12 -8.99 -19.94 23.00
C ALA A 12 -10.02 -19.57 24.08
N ASP A 13 -11.21 -20.18 24.05
CA ASP A 13 -12.27 -19.94 25.04
C ASP A 13 -11.94 -20.61 26.38
N LYS A 14 -11.23 -21.74 26.37
CA LYS A 14 -10.75 -22.39 27.60
C LYS A 14 -9.70 -21.53 28.32
N ILE A 15 -8.83 -20.85 27.57
CA ILE A 15 -7.82 -19.93 28.12
C ILE A 15 -8.50 -18.65 28.65
N ARG A 16 -9.48 -18.12 27.92
CA ARG A 16 -10.30 -16.97 28.35
C ARG A 16 -11.05 -17.24 29.65
N GLN A 17 -11.67 -18.41 29.78
CA GLN A 17 -12.37 -18.84 31.00
C GLN A 17 -11.42 -19.05 32.18
N LYS A 18 -10.22 -19.60 31.95
CA LYS A 18 -9.18 -19.73 32.99
C LYS A 18 -8.67 -18.37 33.50
N ARG A 19 -8.56 -17.36 32.63
CA ARG A 19 -8.16 -15.99 33.03
C ARG A 19 -9.30 -15.24 33.74
N LEU A 20 -10.55 -15.39 33.29
CA LEU A 20 -11.74 -14.81 33.95
C LEU A 20 -11.95 -15.35 35.37
N ALA A 21 -11.71 -16.65 35.59
CA ALA A 21 -11.77 -17.24 36.92
C ALA A 21 -10.68 -16.73 37.89
N LYS A 22 -9.54 -16.27 37.35
CA LYS A 22 -8.39 -15.78 38.13
C LYS A 22 -8.50 -14.28 38.49
N LEU A 23 -9.34 -13.52 37.79
CA LEU A 23 -9.58 -12.09 38.03
C LEU A 23 -10.79 -11.81 38.94
N GLY A 24 -11.62 -12.82 39.25
CA GLY A 24 -12.84 -12.67 40.04
C GLY A 24 -12.67 -12.67 41.56
N GLY A 25 -11.44 -12.66 42.09
CA GLY A 25 -11.20 -12.77 43.53
C GLY A 25 -10.27 -11.69 44.06
N LEU A 26 -10.86 -10.63 44.66
CA LEU A 26 -10.43 -9.80 45.82
C LEU A 26 -10.83 -8.31 45.67
N PRO A 27 -10.98 -7.57 46.80
CA PRO A 27 -12.20 -6.83 47.08
C PRO A 27 -12.09 -5.30 46.92
N THR A 28 -13.27 -4.69 46.86
CA THR A 28 -13.59 -3.27 46.80
C THR A 28 -12.98 -2.43 47.93
N ASN A 29 -12.41 -1.26 47.60
CA ASN A 29 -12.55 -0.08 48.46
C ASN A 29 -12.45 1.25 47.69
N SER A 30 -13.38 2.13 48.02
CA SER A 30 -13.67 3.41 47.37
C SER A 30 -12.90 4.56 48.04
N ASN A 31 -12.49 5.58 47.27
CA ASN A 31 -12.73 6.98 47.64
C ASN A 31 -12.36 7.96 46.52
N ALA A 32 -13.16 9.03 46.44
CA ALA A 32 -13.26 9.96 45.31
C ALA A 32 -12.77 11.39 45.65
N THR A 33 -12.34 12.10 44.59
CA THR A 33 -12.45 13.56 44.31
C THR A 33 -11.61 14.59 45.11
N PRO A 34 -11.47 15.87 44.66
CA PRO A 34 -11.45 16.46 43.30
C PRO A 34 -10.37 17.57 43.06
N SER A 35 -10.34 18.06 41.82
CA SER A 35 -9.49 19.09 41.18
C SER A 35 -9.77 20.56 41.58
N GLN A 36 -8.79 21.47 41.38
CA GLN A 36 -8.99 22.91 41.14
C GLN A 36 -7.91 23.56 40.22
N PRO A 37 -8.21 24.69 39.53
CA PRO A 37 -7.41 25.28 38.43
C PRO A 37 -6.83 26.70 38.75
N THR A 38 -5.96 27.24 37.87
CA THR A 38 -5.42 28.62 37.94
C THR A 38 -5.09 29.19 36.53
N PRO A 39 -4.95 30.53 36.35
CA PRO A 39 -5.75 31.29 35.38
C PRO A 39 -4.96 32.14 34.36
N ALA A 40 -5.73 32.86 33.54
CA ALA A 40 -5.40 33.67 32.37
C ALA A 40 -4.60 34.98 32.62
N ALA A 41 -4.05 35.50 31.52
CA ALA A 41 -3.22 36.70 31.39
C ALA A 41 -4.01 37.97 31.01
N GLU A 42 -3.44 39.14 31.31
CA GLU A 42 -3.88 40.47 30.86
C GLU A 42 -2.70 41.34 30.32
N PRO A 43 -2.98 42.41 29.56
CA PRO A 43 -2.13 42.94 28.48
C PRO A 43 -1.47 44.30 28.78
N VAL A 44 -0.48 44.71 27.97
CA VAL A 44 0.09 46.09 27.97
C VAL A 44 0.36 46.60 26.55
N ALA A 45 0.00 47.85 26.30
CA ALA A 45 0.34 48.70 25.15
C ALA A 45 1.00 50.02 25.65
N PRO A 46 1.33 51.02 24.82
CA PRO A 46 2.51 51.14 23.93
C PRO A 46 3.31 52.47 24.14
N GLN A 47 4.51 52.65 23.55
CA GLN A 47 5.14 53.96 23.21
C GLN A 47 6.43 53.80 22.33
N PRO A 48 6.98 54.85 21.67
CA PRO A 48 7.39 54.85 20.25
C PRO A 48 8.89 55.27 20.03
N PRO A 49 9.32 55.84 18.87
CA PRO A 49 10.10 55.18 17.82
C PRO A 49 11.57 55.64 17.71
N GLN A 50 12.47 54.79 17.21
CA GLN A 50 13.76 55.21 16.65
C GLN A 50 14.14 54.42 15.39
N GLU A 51 14.72 55.17 14.45
CA GLU A 51 15.10 54.83 13.08
C GLU A 51 16.30 53.88 12.95
N SER A 52 16.36 53.28 11.75
CA SER A 52 17.56 52.89 10.98
C SER A 52 18.13 51.48 11.14
N GLN A 53 17.89 50.70 10.06
CA GLN A 53 18.86 49.91 9.26
C GLN A 53 18.60 48.40 9.06
N LYS A 54 18.58 48.06 7.77
CA LYS A 54 18.95 46.80 7.08
C LYS A 54 17.91 45.68 7.05
N SER A 55 17.40 45.50 5.84
CA SER A 55 16.66 44.36 5.32
C SER A 55 17.43 43.03 5.46
N PRO A 56 16.78 41.95 5.94
CA PRO A 56 17.25 40.58 5.72
C PRO A 56 16.70 40.02 4.38
N PRO A 57 17.43 39.10 3.71
CA PRO A 57 16.95 38.43 2.51
C PRO A 57 15.83 37.43 2.86
N PRO A 58 14.86 37.19 1.94
CA PRO A 58 13.85 36.18 2.16
C PRO A 58 14.42 34.76 1.98
N THR A 59 13.78 33.89 2.74
CA THR A 59 14.05 32.50 3.06
C THR A 59 14.05 31.56 1.85
N GLU A 60 14.75 30.45 2.06
CA GLU A 60 15.08 29.32 1.19
C GLU A 60 14.02 28.87 0.18
N ALA A 61 14.53 28.59 -1.03
CA ALA A 61 13.81 27.99 -2.12
C ALA A 61 13.36 26.56 -1.81
N SER A 62 12.08 26.30 -2.04
CA SER A 62 11.54 24.96 -2.28
C SER A 62 12.40 24.21 -3.31
N GLY A 63 12.85 23.00 -2.95
CA GLY A 63 13.66 22.15 -3.82
C GLY A 63 13.01 21.89 -5.19
N ASN A 64 13.85 21.59 -6.18
CA ASN A 64 13.41 21.30 -7.55
C ASN A 64 12.44 20.10 -7.56
N PRO A 65 11.18 20.26 -8.03
CA PRO A 65 10.20 19.17 -8.08
C PRO A 65 10.60 18.01 -9.01
N PHE A 66 11.57 18.20 -9.90
CA PHE A 66 12.14 17.13 -10.72
C PHE A 66 12.98 16.14 -9.91
N ALA A 67 13.61 16.59 -8.82
CA ALA A 67 14.42 15.73 -7.95
C ALA A 67 13.54 14.76 -7.13
N GLN A 68 12.33 15.17 -6.77
CA GLN A 68 11.35 14.34 -6.04
C GLN A 68 10.88 13.12 -6.87
N LEU A 69 11.01 13.16 -8.21
CA LEU A 69 10.70 12.03 -9.07
C LEU A 69 11.87 11.07 -9.34
N GLY A 70 13.05 11.34 -8.78
CA GLY A 70 14.25 10.53 -9.00
C GLY A 70 14.91 10.72 -10.37
N MET A 71 14.59 11.80 -11.10
CA MET A 71 15.27 12.14 -12.35
C MET A 71 16.57 12.89 -12.04
N LYS A 72 17.72 12.21 -12.13
CA LYS A 72 19.03 12.88 -12.14
C LYS A 72 19.24 13.56 -13.50
N GLU A 73 19.63 14.83 -13.47
CA GLU A 73 20.19 15.50 -14.65
C GLU A 73 21.42 14.72 -15.15
N GLN A 74 21.45 14.41 -16.44
CA GLN A 74 22.60 13.78 -17.09
C GLN A 74 23.76 14.77 -17.17
N GLU A 75 24.78 14.58 -16.34
CA GLU A 75 26.12 15.13 -16.59
C GLU A 75 26.79 14.39 -17.76
N PRO A 76 27.60 15.10 -18.57
CA PRO A 76 28.23 14.52 -19.75
C PRO A 76 29.28 13.45 -19.42
N GLU A 77 29.19 12.34 -20.15
CA GLU A 77 29.98 11.12 -20.01
C GLU A 77 31.51 11.34 -19.95
N ARG A 78 32.14 10.80 -18.91
CA ARG A 78 33.59 10.56 -18.88
C ARG A 78 33.88 9.12 -19.34
N LYS A 79 34.72 9.00 -20.36
CA LYS A 79 35.13 7.74 -21.01
C LYS A 79 35.78 6.75 -20.02
N PRO A 80 35.49 5.44 -20.10
CA PRO A 80 36.10 4.43 -19.24
C PRO A 80 37.52 4.06 -19.70
N THR A 81 38.50 4.14 -18.81
CA THR A 81 39.86 3.61 -18.99
C THR A 81 39.89 2.11 -18.72
N GLN A 82 40.33 1.36 -19.74
CA GLN A 82 40.43 -0.10 -19.75
C GLN A 82 41.51 -0.62 -18.78
N ILE A 83 41.13 -1.51 -17.87
CA ILE A 83 42.05 -2.31 -17.05
C ILE A 83 42.50 -3.53 -17.88
N LYS A 84 43.76 -3.51 -18.32
CA LYS A 84 44.40 -4.65 -19.01
C LYS A 84 44.87 -5.70 -18.00
N ILE A 85 44.11 -6.78 -17.86
CA ILE A 85 44.53 -7.99 -17.14
C ILE A 85 45.46 -8.78 -18.07
N ARG A 86 46.75 -8.90 -17.70
CA ARG A 86 47.69 -9.83 -18.34
C ARG A 86 47.77 -11.12 -17.51
N PRO A 87 47.65 -12.31 -18.12
CA PRO A 87 47.86 -13.57 -17.41
C PRO A 87 49.35 -13.79 -17.15
N ARG A 88 49.70 -14.15 -15.92
CA ARG A 88 51.07 -14.51 -15.51
C ARG A 88 51.29 -16.02 -15.70
N PRO A 89 52.41 -16.46 -16.31
CA PRO A 89 52.66 -17.86 -16.60
C PRO A 89 53.10 -18.66 -15.37
N VAL A 90 52.74 -19.94 -15.41
CA VAL A 90 53.03 -20.99 -14.43
C VAL A 90 54.50 -21.39 -14.53
N SER A 91 55.20 -21.47 -13.40
CA SER A 91 56.49 -22.17 -13.28
C SER A 91 56.62 -22.80 -11.90
N PRO A 92 57.22 -24.00 -11.79
CA PRO A 92 57.04 -24.90 -10.64
C PRO A 92 58.07 -24.61 -9.54
N ALA A 93 57.62 -24.49 -8.30
CA ALA A 93 58.50 -24.31 -7.14
C ALA A 93 58.65 -25.59 -6.33
N GLN A 94 59.92 -25.95 -6.12
CA GLN A 94 60.44 -27.12 -5.42
C GLN A 94 60.06 -27.17 -3.93
N LYS A 95 59.94 -28.41 -3.43
CA LYS A 95 59.87 -28.75 -2.00
C LYS A 95 61.12 -28.24 -1.25
N ARG A 96 60.91 -27.54 -0.14
CA ARG A 96 61.83 -27.56 1.01
C ARG A 96 61.06 -27.83 2.31
N PRO A 97 61.65 -28.58 3.25
CA PRO A 97 60.97 -29.08 4.44
C PRO A 97 61.15 -28.14 5.63
N GLY A 98 60.12 -28.06 6.47
CA GLY A 98 60.17 -27.41 7.76
C GLY A 98 59.13 -26.32 7.93
N ASP A 99 57.92 -26.71 8.34
CA ASP A 99 57.26 -25.93 9.38
C ASP A 99 56.40 -26.83 10.26
N ALA A 100 56.44 -26.51 11.54
CA ALA A 100 56.00 -27.31 12.64
C ALA A 100 54.48 -27.49 12.64
N SER A 101 54.08 -28.69 13.04
CA SER A 101 52.73 -29.05 13.45
C SER A 101 52.14 -28.04 14.43
N ARG A 102 51.11 -27.32 13.98
CA ARG A 102 50.07 -26.77 14.87
C ARG A 102 48.73 -27.41 14.58
N PRO A 103 47.95 -27.72 15.63
CA PRO A 103 46.99 -28.81 15.59
C PRO A 103 45.67 -28.40 14.95
N ARG A 104 45.13 -29.34 14.17
CA ARG A 104 43.72 -29.47 13.77
C ARG A 104 42.79 -29.03 14.91
N SER A 105 42.05 -27.95 14.72
CA SER A 105 41.02 -27.54 15.66
C SER A 105 39.70 -28.29 15.39
N LYS A 106 39.36 -29.12 16.38
CA LYS A 106 38.03 -29.56 16.80
C LYS A 106 37.19 -30.36 15.79
N THR A 107 37.33 -31.67 15.92
CA THR A 107 36.21 -32.61 15.96
C THR A 107 34.98 -31.92 16.56
N ARG A 108 33.95 -31.69 15.74
CA ARG A 108 32.59 -31.44 16.24
C ARG A 108 32.21 -32.71 16.99
N GLU A 109 32.15 -32.64 18.31
CA GLU A 109 31.43 -33.63 19.09
C GLU A 109 30.01 -33.70 18.52
N THR A 110 29.49 -34.92 18.35
CA THR A 110 28.10 -35.16 17.96
C THR A 110 27.18 -34.56 19.00
N GLU A 111 26.82 -33.29 18.82
CA GLU A 111 25.78 -32.58 19.58
C GLU A 111 24.50 -33.43 19.55
N SER A 112 23.91 -33.66 20.73
CA SER A 112 22.62 -34.37 20.82
C SER A 112 21.53 -33.59 20.09
N PHE A 113 20.43 -34.26 19.73
CA PHE A 113 19.32 -33.58 19.06
C PHE A 113 18.73 -32.49 19.95
N GLU A 114 18.62 -32.76 21.25
CA GLU A 114 18.01 -31.89 22.26
C GLU A 114 18.84 -30.62 22.49
N GLU A 115 20.17 -30.73 22.58
CA GLU A 115 21.08 -29.57 22.66
C GLU A 115 21.07 -28.75 21.37
N TRP A 116 21.04 -29.44 20.22
CA TRP A 116 20.93 -28.76 18.93
C TRP A 116 19.60 -28.00 18.81
N GLN A 117 18.50 -28.60 19.28
CA GLN A 117 17.17 -27.99 19.28
C GLN A 117 17.16 -26.72 20.13
N ASP A 118 17.60 -26.79 21.38
CA ASP A 118 17.69 -25.66 22.29
C ASP A 118 18.53 -24.52 21.68
N ARG A 119 19.74 -24.83 21.21
CA ARG A 119 20.64 -23.82 20.62
C ARG A 119 20.03 -23.11 19.42
N ASN A 120 19.33 -23.84 18.54
CA ASN A 120 18.69 -23.23 17.38
C ASN A 120 17.48 -22.38 17.78
N LEU A 121 16.62 -22.86 18.68
CA LEU A 121 15.46 -22.11 19.17
C LEU A 121 15.89 -20.83 19.89
N ARG A 122 16.90 -20.89 20.77
CA ARG A 122 17.49 -19.69 21.42
C ARG A 122 17.98 -18.67 20.40
N SER A 123 18.67 -19.12 19.36
CA SER A 123 19.22 -18.22 18.33
C SER A 123 18.13 -17.62 17.44
N ILE A 124 17.12 -18.41 17.07
CA ILE A 124 16.00 -17.96 16.24
C ILE A 124 15.18 -16.90 16.96
N PHE A 125 14.73 -17.21 18.18
CA PHE A 125 13.85 -16.35 18.96
C PHE A 125 14.63 -15.30 19.76
N ARG A 126 15.95 -15.42 19.89
CA ARG A 126 16.79 -14.55 20.74
C ARG A 126 16.30 -14.55 22.19
N VAL A 127 16.09 -15.74 22.73
CA VAL A 127 15.61 -15.96 24.10
C VAL A 127 16.55 -16.89 24.87
N THR A 128 16.48 -16.84 26.20
CA THR A 128 17.23 -17.70 27.11
C THR A 128 16.37 -18.10 28.32
N LEU A 129 16.55 -19.34 28.80
CA LEU A 129 16.01 -19.81 30.08
C LEU A 129 17.03 -19.66 31.23
N ASN A 130 18.26 -19.26 30.91
CA ASN A 130 19.32 -19.04 31.89
C ASN A 130 19.59 -17.54 32.06
N PRO A 131 19.43 -16.97 33.27
CA PRO A 131 19.63 -15.54 33.50
C PRO A 131 21.09 -15.09 33.31
N GLU A 132 22.07 -16.00 33.38
CA GLU A 132 23.49 -15.68 33.18
C GLU A 132 23.86 -15.53 31.69
N GLU A 133 23.08 -16.11 30.78
CA GLU A 133 23.32 -16.11 29.34
C GLU A 133 22.65 -14.92 28.66
N THR A 134 23.31 -13.77 28.67
CA THR A 134 22.74 -12.52 28.11
C THR A 134 22.98 -12.34 26.60
N ARG A 135 23.85 -13.15 25.98
CA ARG A 135 24.21 -13.05 24.57
C ARG A 135 24.31 -14.41 23.89
N ASP A 136 23.92 -14.45 22.61
CA ASP A 136 24.08 -15.64 21.78
C ASP A 136 25.53 -15.80 21.26
N SER A 137 25.78 -16.91 20.56
CA SER A 137 27.08 -17.23 19.97
C SER A 137 27.56 -16.23 18.90
N HIS A 138 26.67 -15.37 18.40
CA HIS A 138 26.97 -14.32 17.42
C HIS A 138 26.97 -12.92 18.07
N GLY A 139 26.82 -12.83 19.40
CA GLY A 139 26.85 -11.59 20.18
C GLY A 139 25.51 -10.83 20.24
N HIS A 140 24.41 -11.38 19.74
CA HIS A 140 23.08 -10.79 19.86
C HIS A 140 22.53 -10.90 21.28
N SER A 141 21.82 -9.87 21.75
CA SER A 141 21.17 -9.88 23.06
C SER A 141 20.08 -10.93 23.12
N LEU A 142 20.05 -11.71 24.21
CA LEU A 142 19.02 -12.69 24.51
C LEU A 142 18.04 -12.13 25.56
N MET A 143 16.77 -12.47 25.40
CA MET A 143 15.71 -12.13 26.35
C MET A 143 15.49 -13.29 27.33
N PHE A 144 15.56 -12.99 28.63
CA PHE A 144 15.31 -13.98 29.66
C PHE A 144 13.80 -14.22 29.84
N LEU A 145 13.39 -15.47 29.73
CA LEU A 145 11.98 -15.89 29.84
C LEU A 145 11.73 -16.44 31.24
N SER A 146 11.38 -15.54 32.16
CA SER A 146 11.14 -15.86 33.57
C SER A 146 9.92 -16.76 33.78
N SER A 147 8.81 -16.47 33.11
CA SER A 147 7.54 -17.18 33.31
C SER A 147 7.63 -18.58 32.72
N THR A 148 8.21 -18.70 31.52
CA THR A 148 8.45 -19.99 30.85
C THR A 148 9.42 -20.86 31.66
N ARG A 149 10.41 -20.25 32.31
CA ARG A 149 11.32 -20.96 33.23
C ARG A 149 10.57 -21.46 34.46
N ASP A 150 9.76 -20.60 35.09
CA ASP A 150 9.02 -20.96 36.30
C ASP A 150 8.02 -22.10 36.03
N ASP A 151 7.38 -22.12 34.85
CA ASP A 151 6.49 -23.19 34.41
C ASP A 151 7.23 -24.53 34.18
N LEU A 152 8.54 -24.50 33.89
CA LEU A 152 9.38 -25.68 33.69
C LEU A 152 9.85 -26.32 35.01
N GLY A 153 9.84 -25.57 36.11
CA GLY A 153 10.29 -26.02 37.43
C GLY A 153 11.77 -26.45 37.46
N ASP A 154 12.07 -27.54 38.18
CA ASP A 154 13.42 -28.12 38.31
C ASP A 154 13.85 -28.97 37.09
N GLY A 155 13.14 -28.86 35.97
CA GLY A 155 13.45 -29.57 34.73
C GLY A 155 14.75 -29.11 34.05
N PRO A 156 15.23 -29.86 33.03
CA PRO A 156 16.37 -29.42 32.24
C PRO A 156 16.04 -28.10 31.53
N LEU A 157 16.90 -27.08 31.68
CA LEU A 157 16.74 -25.75 31.09
C LEU A 157 17.02 -25.76 29.57
N LEU A 158 16.29 -26.58 28.81
CA LEU A 158 16.40 -26.73 27.37
C LEU A 158 15.08 -26.34 26.69
N LEU A 159 15.17 -25.46 25.69
CA LEU A 159 14.05 -25.13 24.82
C LEU A 159 13.75 -26.28 23.89
N ASN A 160 12.49 -26.70 23.87
CA ASN A 160 11.96 -27.70 22.95
C ASN A 160 10.65 -27.20 22.32
N THR A 161 10.08 -27.99 21.41
CA THR A 161 8.82 -27.66 20.72
C THR A 161 7.60 -27.65 21.64
N GLU A 162 7.62 -28.37 22.76
CA GLU A 162 6.48 -28.47 23.69
C GLU A 162 6.30 -27.17 24.49
N ILE A 163 7.40 -26.51 24.87
CA ILE A 163 7.36 -25.24 25.61
C ILE A 163 7.46 -24.00 24.71
N LEU A 164 7.58 -24.20 23.40
CA LEU A 164 7.85 -23.12 22.44
C LEU A 164 6.71 -22.10 22.37
N GLU A 165 5.45 -22.52 22.49
CA GLU A 165 4.31 -21.58 22.47
C GLU A 165 4.33 -20.61 23.65
N GLY A 166 4.61 -21.11 24.86
CA GLY A 166 4.79 -20.28 26.06
C GLY A 166 5.95 -19.31 25.89
N ALA A 167 7.08 -19.81 25.39
CA ALA A 167 8.26 -19.00 25.11
C ALA A 167 8.00 -17.88 24.09
N ILE A 168 7.30 -18.18 22.99
CA ILE A 168 6.94 -17.18 21.96
C ILE A 168 6.02 -16.12 22.56
N THR A 169 5.02 -16.53 23.35
CA THR A 169 4.05 -15.61 23.97
C THR A 169 4.74 -14.64 24.91
N GLU A 170 5.56 -15.14 25.83
CA GLU A 170 6.31 -14.31 26.77
C GLU A 170 7.30 -13.40 26.03
N ALA A 171 8.03 -13.93 25.04
CA ALA A 171 9.02 -13.16 24.30
C ALA A 171 8.41 -12.03 23.47
N ALA A 172 7.27 -12.29 22.82
CA ALA A 172 6.55 -11.28 22.05
C ALA A 172 5.95 -10.20 22.96
N SER A 173 5.51 -10.56 24.18
CA SER A 173 5.00 -9.59 25.16
C SER A 173 6.08 -8.62 25.66
N HIS A 174 7.33 -9.07 25.69
CA HIS A 174 8.49 -8.25 26.06
C HIS A 174 9.26 -7.73 24.83
N ALA A 175 8.64 -7.76 23.64
CA ALA A 175 9.32 -7.41 22.40
C ALA A 175 9.96 -6.01 22.44
N PRO A 176 11.17 -5.85 21.87
CA PRO A 176 11.84 -4.55 21.83
C PRO A 176 10.97 -3.47 21.19
N GLY A 177 10.91 -2.29 21.83
CA GLY A 177 10.11 -1.17 21.34
C GLY A 177 8.61 -1.41 21.38
N ASN A 178 8.13 -2.43 22.10
CA ASN A 178 6.72 -2.80 22.20
C ASN A 178 6.10 -3.09 20.82
N LYS A 179 6.86 -3.78 19.96
CA LYS A 179 6.44 -4.18 18.61
C LYS A 179 6.46 -5.71 18.46
N PRO A 180 5.43 -6.41 18.98
CA PRO A 180 5.38 -7.87 18.95
C PRO A 180 5.44 -8.42 17.52
N PHE A 181 4.69 -7.82 16.59
CA PHE A 181 4.68 -8.24 15.19
C PHE A 181 6.06 -8.12 14.52
N GLU A 182 6.75 -6.99 14.70
CA GLU A 182 8.10 -6.77 14.13
C GLU A 182 9.09 -7.83 14.64
N TYR A 183 9.08 -8.09 15.95
CA TYR A 183 9.90 -9.13 16.56
C TYR A 183 9.59 -10.52 15.97
N LEU A 184 8.31 -10.90 15.91
CA LEU A 184 7.87 -12.20 15.39
C LEU A 184 8.19 -12.36 13.90
N LEU A 185 8.03 -11.31 13.10
CA LEU A 185 8.41 -11.29 11.69
C LEU A 185 9.91 -11.54 11.50
N THR A 186 10.77 -10.91 12.32
CA THR A 186 12.21 -11.18 12.26
C THR A 186 12.54 -12.61 12.67
N CYS A 187 11.84 -13.18 13.66
CA CYS A 187 11.98 -14.59 14.05
C CYS A 187 11.57 -15.52 12.89
N PHE A 188 10.42 -15.26 12.26
CA PHE A 188 9.95 -16.00 11.08
C PHE A 188 10.98 -16.00 9.96
N LYS A 189 11.59 -14.86 9.66
CA LYS A 189 12.66 -14.74 8.65
C LYS A 189 13.91 -15.54 9.02
N ARG A 190 14.33 -15.51 10.29
CA ARG A 190 15.46 -16.32 10.76
C ARG A 190 15.18 -17.81 10.61
N VAL A 191 13.99 -18.30 11.01
CA VAL A 191 13.62 -19.70 10.79
C VAL A 191 13.59 -20.05 9.31
N SER A 192 12.98 -19.20 8.48
CA SER A 192 12.86 -19.43 7.04
C SER A 192 14.24 -19.51 6.36
N ARG A 193 15.18 -18.64 6.77
CA ARG A 193 16.58 -18.72 6.34
C ARG A 193 17.26 -20.00 6.83
N GLY A 194 17.00 -20.40 8.07
CA GLY A 194 17.48 -21.66 8.64
C GLY A 194 16.99 -22.89 7.87
N LEU A 195 15.73 -22.89 7.41
CA LEU A 195 15.18 -23.96 6.57
C LEU A 195 15.77 -23.99 5.15
N ARG A 196 16.03 -22.83 4.54
CA ARG A 196 16.62 -22.75 3.18
C ARG A 196 18.10 -23.08 3.14
N SER A 197 18.86 -22.52 4.09
CA SER A 197 20.34 -22.59 4.10
C SER A 197 20.89 -23.60 5.11
N GLY A 198 20.02 -24.31 5.83
CA GLY A 198 20.39 -25.30 6.81
C GLY A 198 21.16 -26.45 6.20
N ARG A 199 22.46 -26.54 6.52
CA ARG A 199 23.22 -27.78 6.33
C ARG A 199 23.06 -28.62 7.59
N PHE A 200 22.25 -29.66 7.47
CA PHE A 200 21.96 -30.56 8.57
C PHE A 200 22.90 -31.78 8.49
N ASP A 201 23.60 -32.04 9.59
CA ASP A 201 24.35 -33.28 9.80
C ASP A 201 23.52 -34.21 10.73
N GLY A 202 23.49 -35.52 10.44
CA GLY A 202 22.81 -36.53 11.28
C GLY A 202 21.30 -36.66 11.01
N GLU A 203 20.46 -36.55 12.05
CA GLU A 203 18.98 -36.63 12.01
C GLU A 203 18.33 -35.48 11.21
N VAL A 204 18.59 -35.41 9.91
CA VAL A 204 18.18 -34.28 9.04
C VAL A 204 16.67 -34.05 9.06
N GLU A 205 15.86 -35.10 8.97
CA GLU A 205 14.40 -34.93 8.91
C GLU A 205 13.83 -34.38 10.21
N ARG A 206 14.20 -34.96 11.35
CA ARG A 206 13.74 -34.50 12.68
C ARG A 206 14.14 -33.04 12.94
N LYS A 207 15.36 -32.66 12.53
CA LYS A 207 15.85 -31.26 12.61
C LYS A 207 15.04 -30.32 11.72
N ARG A 208 14.66 -30.78 10.53
CA ARG A 208 13.83 -30.02 9.58
C ARG A 208 12.38 -29.91 10.04
N GLU A 209 11.81 -30.96 10.61
CA GLU A 209 10.47 -30.97 11.21
C GLU A 209 10.38 -29.96 12.36
N MET A 210 11.38 -29.94 13.26
CA MET A 210 11.45 -28.94 14.33
C MET A 210 11.41 -27.50 13.79
N LEU A 211 12.23 -27.20 12.77
CA LEU A 211 12.25 -25.87 12.17
C LEU A 211 10.96 -25.54 11.41
N ARG A 212 10.31 -26.51 10.76
CA ARG A 212 8.98 -26.32 10.14
C ARG A 212 7.95 -25.96 11.21
N GLU A 213 7.98 -26.64 12.35
CA GLU A 213 7.06 -26.36 13.44
C GLU A 213 7.32 -24.99 14.06
N ALA A 214 8.58 -24.61 14.29
CA ALA A 214 8.92 -23.26 14.73
C ALA A 214 8.45 -22.19 13.72
N ARG A 215 8.57 -22.45 12.40
CA ARG A 215 8.08 -21.55 11.35
C ARG A 215 6.55 -21.44 11.37
N ARG A 216 5.86 -22.56 11.54
CA ARG A 216 4.39 -22.64 11.65
C ARG A 216 3.89 -21.81 12.83
N LEU A 217 4.50 -21.99 14.01
CA LEU A 217 4.16 -21.24 15.22
C LEU A 217 4.47 -19.74 15.07
N CYS A 218 5.65 -19.38 14.56
CA CYS A 218 5.97 -17.97 14.24
C CYS A 218 4.89 -17.33 13.36
N MET A 219 4.47 -18.01 12.30
CA MET A 219 3.45 -17.51 11.40
C MET A 219 2.11 -17.30 12.11
N SER A 220 1.65 -18.27 12.90
CA SER A 220 0.40 -18.14 13.67
C SER A 220 0.45 -16.95 14.64
N TYR A 221 1.57 -16.79 15.36
CA TYR A 221 1.74 -15.70 16.31
C TYR A 221 1.89 -14.33 15.62
N CYS A 222 2.48 -14.26 14.43
CA CYS A 222 2.45 -13.03 13.61
C CYS A 222 1.00 -12.63 13.29
N ILE A 223 0.14 -13.59 12.95
CA ILE A 223 -1.26 -13.33 12.65
C ILE A 223 -2.02 -12.95 13.92
N PHE A 224 -1.74 -13.58 15.06
CA PHE A 224 -2.29 -13.16 16.35
C PHE A 224 -1.85 -11.75 16.74
N ALA A 225 -0.62 -11.34 16.43
CA ALA A 225 -0.17 -9.97 16.71
C ALA A 225 -0.92 -8.91 15.88
N VAL A 226 -1.56 -9.31 14.78
CA VAL A 226 -2.38 -8.43 13.92
C VAL A 226 -3.85 -8.49 14.32
N THR A 227 -4.37 -9.68 14.60
CA THR A 227 -5.81 -9.93 14.82
C THR A 227 -6.24 -9.88 16.28
N MET A 228 -5.30 -10.15 17.20
CA MET A 228 -5.50 -10.19 18.65
C MET A 228 -4.31 -9.53 19.39
N PRO A 229 -4.08 -8.22 19.19
CA PRO A 229 -2.93 -7.51 19.77
C PRO A 229 -2.88 -7.58 21.31
N ASP A 230 -4.05 -7.65 21.98
CA ASP A 230 -4.18 -7.78 23.43
C ASP A 230 -3.47 -9.01 24.02
N LEU A 231 -3.16 -10.01 23.20
CA LEU A 231 -2.44 -11.21 23.63
C LEU A 231 -1.03 -10.88 24.14
N PHE A 232 -0.42 -9.80 23.66
CA PHE A 232 0.98 -9.45 23.91
C PHE A 232 1.16 -8.21 24.80
N GLY A 233 0.09 -7.74 25.44
CA GLY A 233 0.13 -6.60 26.37
C GLY A 233 -1.01 -5.61 26.13
N GLU A 234 -1.01 -4.51 26.89
CA GLU A 234 -2.11 -3.53 26.90
C GLU A 234 -2.04 -2.50 25.77
N ASN A 235 -0.93 -2.44 25.03
CA ASN A 235 -0.70 -1.44 23.99
C ASN A 235 -1.12 -1.96 22.62
N VAL A 236 -2.40 -1.79 22.30
CA VAL A 236 -2.96 -2.09 20.97
C VAL A 236 -2.41 -1.10 19.94
N PRO A 237 -1.75 -1.57 18.85
CA PRO A 237 -1.34 -0.69 17.76
C PRO A 237 -2.54 0.07 17.19
N ALA A 238 -2.37 1.37 16.91
CA ALA A 238 -3.43 2.19 16.33
C ALA A 238 -3.78 1.83 14.87
N SER A 239 -2.89 1.07 14.21
CA SER A 239 -2.98 0.66 12.81
C SER A 239 -2.63 -0.81 12.64
N ASN A 240 -3.04 -1.43 11.52
CA ASN A 240 -2.65 -2.80 11.20
C ASN A 240 -1.12 -2.85 11.00
N PRO A 241 -0.37 -3.53 11.89
CA PRO A 241 1.10 -3.54 11.83
C PRO A 241 1.61 -4.17 10.54
N LEU A 242 0.82 -5.06 9.91
CA LEU A 242 1.15 -5.71 8.65
C LEU A 242 1.34 -4.67 7.51
N VAL A 243 0.59 -3.56 7.54
CA VAL A 243 0.66 -2.48 6.55
C VAL A 243 1.99 -1.73 6.61
N ASP A 244 2.45 -1.37 7.82
CA ASP A 244 3.71 -0.65 8.02
C ASP A 244 4.90 -1.45 7.50
N HIS A 245 4.82 -2.78 7.57
CA HIS A 245 5.83 -3.69 7.06
C HIS A 245 5.64 -4.04 5.56
N LEU A 246 4.43 -3.93 5.01
CA LEU A 246 4.17 -4.04 3.56
C LEU A 246 4.68 -2.82 2.77
N LEU A 247 4.71 -1.64 3.41
CA LEU A 247 5.25 -0.40 2.82
C LEU A 247 6.79 -0.37 2.77
N GLN A 248 7.45 -1.30 3.47
CA GLN A 248 8.90 -1.43 3.49
C GLN A 248 9.40 -2.35 2.38
N ASP A 249 10.70 -2.23 2.07
CA ASP A 249 11.36 -3.13 1.12
C ASP A 249 11.27 -4.59 1.62
N PRO A 250 10.73 -5.54 0.81
CA PRO A 250 10.63 -6.95 1.17
C PRO A 250 11.96 -7.60 1.59
N GLU A 251 13.09 -7.08 1.10
CA GLU A 251 14.44 -7.58 1.41
C GLU A 251 15.01 -7.02 2.72
N CYS A 252 14.43 -5.93 3.24
CA CYS A 252 14.80 -5.39 4.55
C CYS A 252 14.41 -6.37 5.66
N ASP A 253 15.10 -6.34 6.81
CA ASP A 253 14.80 -7.22 7.95
C ASP A 253 13.37 -7.07 8.47
N THR A 254 12.78 -5.87 8.34
CA THR A 254 11.44 -5.55 8.83
C THR A 254 10.37 -5.56 7.72
N GLY A 255 10.70 -5.72 6.43
CA GLY A 255 9.69 -5.79 5.37
C GLY A 255 8.94 -7.12 5.30
N ILE A 256 7.73 -7.18 4.73
CA ILE A 256 7.09 -8.48 4.47
C ILE A 256 7.76 -9.16 3.28
N CYS A 257 8.47 -10.27 3.52
CA CYS A 257 9.18 -11.02 2.48
C CYS A 257 8.28 -12.05 1.79
N THR A 258 8.75 -12.58 0.66
CA THR A 258 8.02 -13.58 -0.13
C THR A 258 7.71 -14.84 0.67
N ASP A 259 8.64 -15.29 1.53
CA ASP A 259 8.44 -16.51 2.33
C ASP A 259 7.27 -16.39 3.31
N PHE A 260 7.00 -15.18 3.80
CA PHE A 260 5.89 -14.90 4.71
C PHE A 260 4.57 -15.01 3.96
N LEU A 261 4.50 -14.39 2.77
CA LEU A 261 3.31 -14.45 1.93
C LEU A 261 3.08 -15.85 1.34
N ASP A 262 4.14 -16.59 1.02
CA ASP A 262 4.06 -17.99 0.58
C ASP A 262 3.46 -18.88 1.68
N GLU A 263 3.90 -18.70 2.92
CA GLU A 263 3.36 -19.43 4.08
C GLU A 263 1.90 -19.04 4.35
N ALA A 264 1.59 -17.74 4.33
CA ALA A 264 0.22 -17.24 4.46
C ALA A 264 -0.70 -17.82 3.37
N ASN A 265 -0.24 -17.88 2.13
CA ASN A 265 -1.01 -18.41 1.01
C ASN A 265 -1.21 -19.93 1.09
N ALA A 266 -0.24 -20.65 1.66
CA ALA A 266 -0.38 -22.08 1.92
C ALA A 266 -1.47 -22.36 2.97
N ARG A 267 -1.63 -21.48 3.97
CA ARG A 267 -2.50 -21.68 5.13
C ARG A 267 -3.86 -20.96 5.08
N ILE A 268 -4.09 -20.08 4.10
CA ILE A 268 -5.30 -19.25 4.03
C ILE A 268 -6.63 -20.03 3.95
N ASP A 269 -6.59 -21.30 3.52
CA ASP A 269 -7.79 -22.16 3.48
C ASP A 269 -8.03 -22.88 4.82
N GLU A 270 -7.02 -22.93 5.69
CA GLU A 270 -7.06 -23.59 7.01
C GLU A 270 -7.35 -22.60 8.14
N ASP A 271 -7.01 -21.33 7.92
CA ASP A 271 -7.05 -20.26 8.93
C ASP A 271 -7.62 -18.97 8.33
N ASP A 272 -8.92 -18.75 8.55
CA ASP A 272 -9.64 -17.57 8.04
C ASP A 272 -9.07 -16.25 8.62
N THR A 273 -8.39 -16.27 9.78
CA THR A 273 -7.79 -15.06 10.36
C THR A 273 -6.67 -14.49 9.49
N ILE A 274 -6.00 -15.34 8.70
CA ILE A 274 -5.00 -14.91 7.70
C ILE A 274 -5.69 -14.10 6.60
N ARG A 275 -6.86 -14.57 6.13
CA ARG A 275 -7.63 -13.88 5.11
C ARG A 275 -8.04 -12.49 5.60
N ASP A 276 -8.61 -12.42 6.79
CA ASP A 276 -9.08 -11.17 7.39
C ASP A 276 -7.93 -10.16 7.58
N ALA A 277 -6.78 -10.63 8.10
CA ALA A 277 -5.59 -9.78 8.28
C ALA A 277 -5.07 -9.20 6.95
N LEU A 278 -5.05 -10.01 5.88
CA LEU A 278 -4.58 -9.58 4.55
C LEU A 278 -5.58 -8.65 3.85
N VAL A 279 -6.87 -8.91 3.96
CA VAL A 279 -7.92 -8.04 3.41
C VAL A 279 -7.90 -6.69 4.12
N SER A 280 -7.86 -6.69 5.46
CA SER A 280 -7.72 -5.46 6.25
C SER A 280 -6.46 -4.68 5.88
N ALA A 281 -5.33 -5.36 5.64
CA ALA A 281 -4.11 -4.70 5.21
C ALA A 281 -4.25 -4.05 3.81
N ALA A 282 -4.95 -4.69 2.88
CA ALA A 282 -5.22 -4.12 1.55
C ALA A 282 -6.16 -2.89 1.62
N GLU A 283 -7.18 -2.94 2.47
CA GLU A 283 -8.11 -1.82 2.74
C GLU A 283 -7.38 -0.63 3.37
N GLU A 284 -6.49 -0.88 4.34
CA GLU A 284 -5.73 0.18 4.98
C GLU A 284 -4.65 0.77 4.05
N LEU A 285 -3.99 -0.05 3.21
CA LEU A 285 -3.11 0.45 2.14
C LEU A 285 -3.87 1.44 1.23
N SER A 286 -5.09 1.08 0.83
CA SER A 286 -5.94 1.95 0.01
C SER A 286 -6.31 3.24 0.75
N THR A 287 -6.77 3.13 1.99
CA THR A 287 -7.21 4.25 2.83
C THR A 287 -6.08 5.26 3.05
N ARG A 288 -4.87 4.77 3.39
CA ARG A 288 -3.69 5.64 3.57
C ARG A 288 -3.27 6.28 2.24
N LEU A 289 -3.33 5.56 1.13
CA LEU A 289 -2.99 6.10 -0.20
C LEU A 289 -3.96 7.21 -0.64
N ALA A 290 -5.22 7.22 -0.19
CA ALA A 290 -6.19 8.25 -0.54
C ALA A 290 -5.73 9.67 -0.18
N GLY A 291 -4.89 9.81 0.86
CA GLY A 291 -4.27 11.06 1.30
C GLY A 291 -2.95 11.42 0.61
N VAL A 292 -2.47 10.61 -0.34
CA VAL A 292 -1.19 10.79 -1.03
C VAL A 292 -1.44 11.19 -2.49
N ASP A 293 -0.55 12.00 -3.06
CA ASP A 293 -0.54 12.38 -4.47
C ASP A 293 0.73 11.87 -5.20
N LEU A 294 0.91 12.23 -6.47
CA LEU A 294 2.08 11.81 -7.25
C LEU A 294 3.42 12.43 -6.79
N LEU A 295 3.41 13.44 -5.93
CA LEU A 295 4.61 14.02 -5.35
C LEU A 295 5.05 13.28 -4.08
N GLY A 296 4.13 12.54 -3.44
CA GLY A 296 4.40 11.72 -2.26
C GLY A 296 4.92 10.32 -2.58
N ASP A 297 5.11 9.52 -1.52
CA ASP A 297 5.68 8.17 -1.57
C ASP A 297 4.67 7.08 -1.99
N TYR A 298 3.92 7.32 -3.07
CA TYR A 298 2.86 6.39 -3.54
C TYR A 298 3.39 5.02 -4.00
N ARG A 299 4.65 4.94 -4.44
CA ARG A 299 5.24 3.72 -5.04
C ARG A 299 5.26 2.54 -4.07
N GLN A 300 5.42 2.79 -2.77
CA GLN A 300 5.41 1.76 -1.73
C GLN A 300 4.03 1.11 -1.60
N TYR A 301 2.96 1.90 -1.71
CA TYR A 301 1.58 1.39 -1.69
C TYR A 301 1.28 0.51 -2.91
N VAL A 302 1.70 0.95 -4.10
CA VAL A 302 1.60 0.17 -5.34
C VAL A 302 2.36 -1.16 -5.21
N GLY A 303 3.59 -1.11 -4.69
CA GLY A 303 4.40 -2.30 -4.42
C GLY A 303 3.75 -3.26 -3.41
N GLY A 304 3.24 -2.74 -2.30
CA GLY A 304 2.52 -3.51 -1.28
C GLY A 304 1.29 -4.23 -1.85
N MET A 305 0.43 -3.51 -2.58
CA MET A 305 -0.73 -4.10 -3.25
C MET A 305 -0.31 -5.20 -4.24
N ARG A 306 0.70 -4.94 -5.08
CA ARG A 306 1.24 -5.93 -6.04
C ARG A 306 1.78 -7.19 -5.35
N ASN A 307 2.45 -7.03 -4.22
CA ASN A 307 2.97 -8.16 -3.44
C ASN A 307 1.86 -9.03 -2.86
N LEU A 308 0.68 -8.47 -2.55
CA LEU A 308 -0.48 -9.23 -2.11
C LEU A 308 -1.15 -9.95 -3.28
N ILE A 309 -1.59 -9.23 -4.31
CA ILE A 309 -2.41 -9.77 -5.41
C ILE A 309 -1.66 -10.76 -6.33
N ARG A 310 -0.33 -10.88 -6.21
CA ARG A 310 0.43 -11.91 -6.93
C ARG A 310 -0.05 -13.33 -6.60
N TYR A 311 -0.62 -13.52 -5.41
CA TYR A 311 -1.22 -14.78 -4.98
C TYR A 311 -2.71 -14.78 -5.34
N LYS A 312 -3.14 -15.76 -6.14
CA LYS A 312 -4.52 -15.83 -6.65
C LYS A 312 -5.56 -15.84 -5.54
N LYS A 313 -5.30 -16.56 -4.44
CA LYS A 313 -6.19 -16.64 -3.28
C LYS A 313 -6.33 -15.28 -2.58
N PHE A 314 -5.24 -14.51 -2.50
CA PHE A 314 -5.27 -13.17 -1.90
C PHE A 314 -6.02 -12.20 -2.80
N ALA A 315 -5.76 -12.21 -4.12
CA ALA A 315 -6.51 -11.40 -5.06
C ALA A 315 -8.02 -11.70 -5.00
N ASP A 316 -8.39 -12.97 -4.85
CA ASP A 316 -9.78 -13.39 -4.69
C ASP A 316 -10.40 -12.89 -3.38
N ALA A 317 -9.71 -13.02 -2.25
CA ALA A 317 -10.18 -12.49 -0.97
C ALA A 317 -10.30 -10.95 -0.98
N ILE A 318 -9.28 -10.24 -1.47
CA ILE A 318 -9.24 -8.77 -1.54
C ILE A 318 -10.40 -8.24 -2.39
N THR A 319 -10.66 -8.86 -3.54
CA THR A 319 -11.76 -8.43 -4.42
C THR A 319 -13.14 -8.74 -3.85
N GLN A 320 -13.26 -9.59 -2.82
CA GLN A 320 -14.51 -9.82 -2.08
C GLN A 320 -14.73 -8.82 -0.94
N SER A 321 -13.75 -7.96 -0.63
CA SER A 321 -13.89 -6.91 0.38
C SER A 321 -15.14 -6.05 0.09
N PRO A 322 -15.93 -5.69 1.11
CA PRO A 322 -17.00 -4.69 0.97
C PRO A 322 -16.49 -3.34 0.46
N MET A 323 -15.21 -3.01 0.69
CA MET A 323 -14.54 -1.81 0.19
C MET A 323 -14.23 -1.90 -1.31
N TRP A 324 -14.22 -3.09 -1.92
CA TRP A 324 -13.87 -3.26 -3.34
C TRP A 324 -14.71 -2.35 -4.24
N ALA A 325 -16.02 -2.44 -4.08
CA ALA A 325 -17.02 -1.62 -4.77
C ALA A 325 -18.26 -1.51 -3.87
N PRO A 326 -18.27 -0.58 -2.90
CA PRO A 326 -19.39 -0.44 -1.97
C PRO A 326 -20.71 -0.16 -2.71
N PRO A 327 -21.83 -0.72 -2.25
CA PRO A 327 -23.14 -0.39 -2.81
C PRO A 327 -23.42 1.11 -2.60
N ASP A 328 -24.18 1.70 -3.53
CA ASP A 328 -24.65 3.09 -3.48
C ASP A 328 -23.57 4.17 -3.38
N ILE A 329 -22.34 3.87 -3.81
CA ILE A 329 -21.28 4.87 -3.88
C ILE A 329 -21.59 5.97 -4.92
N GLU A 330 -21.33 7.22 -4.54
CA GLU A 330 -21.42 8.38 -5.41
C GLU A 330 -20.17 8.50 -6.29
N ALA A 331 -20.31 9.07 -7.50
CA ALA A 331 -19.23 9.09 -8.47
C ALA A 331 -17.96 9.80 -7.97
N VAL A 332 -18.11 10.90 -7.22
CA VAL A 332 -16.98 11.64 -6.63
C VAL A 332 -16.24 10.84 -5.55
N ASP A 333 -16.92 9.91 -4.89
CA ASP A 333 -16.38 9.11 -3.80
C ASP A 333 -15.67 7.84 -4.28
N ILE A 334 -15.84 7.45 -5.55
CA ILE A 334 -15.21 6.23 -6.11
C ILE A 334 -13.69 6.27 -5.91
N GLU A 335 -13.09 7.44 -6.10
CA GLU A 335 -11.65 7.64 -6.08
C GLU A 335 -11.01 7.52 -4.69
N THR A 336 -11.80 7.54 -3.62
CA THR A 336 -11.29 7.58 -2.24
C THR A 336 -11.94 6.53 -1.33
N LYS A 337 -13.14 6.05 -1.67
CA LYS A 337 -13.90 5.09 -0.86
C LYS A 337 -14.05 3.71 -1.50
N THR A 338 -13.46 3.47 -2.67
CA THR A 338 -13.27 2.11 -3.22
C THR A 338 -11.83 1.64 -3.01
N LEU A 339 -11.62 0.33 -2.95
CA LEU A 339 -10.31 -0.26 -2.69
C LEU A 339 -9.28 0.13 -3.76
N LEU A 340 -9.64 0.15 -5.05
CA LEU A 340 -8.72 0.54 -6.13
C LEU A 340 -8.76 2.04 -6.47
N GLY A 341 -9.76 2.78 -6.01
CA GLY A 341 -9.95 4.22 -6.28
C GLY A 341 -8.67 5.04 -6.05
N PRO A 342 -8.07 4.99 -4.85
CA PRO A 342 -6.86 5.74 -4.52
C PRO A 342 -5.68 5.48 -5.44
N PHE A 343 -5.53 4.23 -5.93
CA PHE A 343 -4.46 3.87 -6.87
C PHE A 343 -4.69 4.52 -8.24
N PHE A 344 -5.93 4.47 -8.74
CA PHE A 344 -6.30 5.03 -10.03
C PHE A 344 -6.42 6.56 -10.03
N ARG A 345 -6.58 7.19 -8.86
CA ARG A 345 -6.70 8.66 -8.71
C ARG A 345 -5.39 9.42 -9.00
N LEU A 346 -4.24 8.80 -8.74
CA LEU A 346 -2.93 9.44 -8.85
C LEU A 346 -2.67 9.95 -10.28
N SER A 347 -2.56 11.27 -10.45
CA SER A 347 -2.45 11.87 -11.78
C SER A 347 -1.78 13.25 -11.73
N PRO A 348 -0.97 13.62 -12.74
CA PRO A 348 -0.42 14.98 -12.83
C PRO A 348 -1.50 16.04 -13.08
N MET A 349 -2.74 15.61 -13.36
CA MET A 349 -3.91 16.47 -13.52
C MET A 349 -4.50 16.93 -12.17
N GLN A 350 -4.04 16.37 -11.04
CA GLN A 350 -4.38 16.87 -9.71
C GLN A 350 -3.82 18.27 -9.51
N LEU A 351 -4.59 19.17 -8.88
CA LEU A 351 -4.28 20.59 -8.84
C LEU A 351 -2.92 20.89 -8.17
N ASP A 352 -2.64 20.26 -7.03
CA ASP A 352 -1.41 20.52 -6.28
C ASP A 352 -0.17 19.99 -7.02
N VAL A 353 -0.29 18.82 -7.65
CA VAL A 353 0.74 18.27 -8.54
C VAL A 353 0.99 19.22 -9.72
N ALA A 354 -0.08 19.65 -10.41
CA ALA A 354 0.03 20.57 -11.54
C ALA A 354 0.67 21.91 -11.13
N ARG A 355 0.33 22.45 -9.96
CA ARG A 355 0.92 23.69 -9.43
C ARG A 355 2.42 23.54 -9.15
N SER A 356 2.85 22.38 -8.66
CA SER A 356 4.27 22.08 -8.41
C SER A 356 5.09 22.12 -9.71
N TYR A 357 4.61 21.48 -10.78
CA TYR A 357 5.31 21.45 -12.08
C TYR A 357 5.18 22.74 -12.91
N PHE A 358 4.07 23.46 -12.78
CA PHE A 358 3.73 24.58 -13.68
C PHE A 358 3.47 25.90 -12.95
N SER A 359 4.12 26.14 -11.80
CA SER A 359 4.07 27.45 -11.13
C SER A 359 4.52 28.59 -12.05
N ALA A 360 3.85 29.74 -11.98
CA ALA A 360 4.11 30.93 -12.82
C ALA A 360 4.31 30.63 -14.34
N PRO A 361 3.35 29.95 -15.02
CA PRO A 361 3.56 29.45 -16.38
C PRO A 361 3.69 30.56 -17.44
N LYS A 362 3.27 31.79 -17.12
CA LYS A 362 3.37 32.95 -18.01
C LYS A 362 4.77 33.56 -18.09
N THR A 363 5.59 33.37 -17.05
CA THR A 363 6.94 33.96 -16.96
C THR A 363 8.04 32.93 -17.14
N ARG A 364 7.71 31.64 -17.15
CA ARG A 364 8.66 30.56 -17.32
C ARG A 364 9.09 30.35 -18.76
N ASP A 365 10.35 29.97 -18.92
CA ASP A 365 10.93 29.62 -20.20
C ASP A 365 10.25 28.40 -20.83
N ARG A 366 10.16 28.39 -22.17
CA ARG A 366 9.49 27.33 -22.93
C ARG A 366 10.19 25.97 -22.83
N GLY A 367 11.51 25.96 -22.65
CA GLY A 367 12.29 24.74 -22.40
C GLY A 367 11.91 24.12 -21.06
N TYR A 368 11.77 24.93 -20.00
CA TYR A 368 11.28 24.45 -18.70
C TYR A 368 9.90 23.79 -18.80
N ILE A 369 8.94 24.45 -19.47
CA ILE A 369 7.58 23.91 -19.63
C ILE A 369 7.59 22.57 -20.39
N THR A 370 8.42 22.46 -21.43
CA THR A 370 8.56 21.22 -22.20
C THR A 370 9.14 20.09 -21.34
N ASN A 371 10.16 20.38 -20.53
CA ASN A 371 10.75 19.42 -19.60
C ASN A 371 9.76 18.99 -18.53
N ALA A 372 8.97 19.93 -17.97
CA ALA A 372 7.90 19.64 -17.03
C ALA A 372 6.85 18.69 -17.62
N GLN A 373 6.39 18.96 -18.84
CA GLN A 373 5.45 18.07 -19.54
C GLN A 373 6.03 16.67 -19.77
N ASN A 374 7.31 16.57 -20.16
CA ASN A 374 7.96 15.29 -20.38
C ASN A 374 8.12 14.50 -19.08
N ALA A 375 8.50 15.14 -17.98
CA ALA A 375 8.56 14.52 -16.67
C ALA A 375 7.18 13.98 -16.23
N CYS A 376 6.12 14.79 -16.33
CA CYS A 376 4.76 14.36 -16.02
C CYS A 376 4.32 13.15 -16.88
N ARG A 377 4.63 13.14 -18.17
CA ARG A 377 4.31 12.02 -19.08
C ARG A 377 5.02 10.72 -18.68
N ILE A 378 6.31 10.78 -18.36
CA ILE A 378 7.09 9.60 -17.96
C ILE A 378 6.56 9.05 -16.63
N THR A 379 6.31 9.93 -15.65
CA THR A 379 5.76 9.52 -14.35
C THR A 379 4.37 8.89 -14.50
N LEU A 380 3.48 9.54 -15.25
CA LEU A 380 2.13 9.02 -15.50
C LEU A 380 2.17 7.67 -16.22
N ARG A 381 3.00 7.52 -17.27
CA ARG A 381 3.13 6.25 -17.99
C ARG A 381 3.62 5.13 -17.09
N THR A 382 4.66 5.39 -16.29
CA THR A 382 5.19 4.42 -15.32
C THR A 382 4.10 3.97 -14.35
N HIS A 383 3.30 4.92 -13.83
CA HIS A 383 2.20 4.60 -12.92
C HIS A 383 1.09 3.81 -13.62
N GLN A 384 0.71 4.20 -14.83
CA GLN A 384 -0.29 3.51 -15.64
C GLN A 384 0.11 2.07 -15.99
N ASP A 385 1.40 1.82 -16.27
CA ASP A 385 1.93 0.47 -16.47
C ASP A 385 1.76 -0.38 -15.19
N GLU A 386 1.95 0.20 -14.00
CA GLU A 386 1.71 -0.49 -12.73
C GLU A 386 0.21 -0.73 -12.46
N LEU A 387 -0.67 0.22 -12.80
CA LEU A 387 -2.13 0.02 -12.72
C LEU A 387 -2.61 -1.10 -13.64
N HIS A 388 -2.05 -1.18 -14.86
CA HIS A 388 -2.33 -2.28 -15.77
C HIS A 388 -1.84 -3.61 -15.20
N ARG A 389 -0.62 -3.68 -14.63
CA ARG A 389 -0.11 -4.89 -13.97
C ARG A 389 -1.00 -5.35 -12.82
N ILE A 390 -1.50 -4.42 -12.00
CA ILE A 390 -2.46 -4.72 -10.94
C ILE A 390 -3.74 -5.32 -11.54
N THR A 391 -4.29 -4.64 -12.55
CA THR A 391 -5.52 -5.05 -13.24
C THR A 391 -5.41 -6.43 -13.88
N ASP A 392 -4.35 -6.65 -14.66
CA ASP A 392 -4.08 -7.90 -15.38
C ASP A 392 -3.90 -9.06 -14.39
N GLN A 393 -3.17 -8.84 -13.30
CA GLN A 393 -2.97 -9.84 -12.25
C GLN A 393 -4.30 -10.26 -11.58
N ILE A 394 -5.18 -9.30 -11.27
CA ILE A 394 -6.52 -9.59 -10.72
C ILE A 394 -7.36 -10.39 -11.72
N VAL A 395 -7.43 -9.93 -12.97
CA VAL A 395 -8.18 -10.61 -14.05
C VAL A 395 -7.69 -12.04 -14.28
N ARG A 396 -6.38 -12.30 -14.17
CA ARG A 396 -5.79 -13.64 -14.32
C ARG A 396 -5.89 -14.52 -13.08
N SER A 397 -6.33 -13.97 -11.95
CA SER A 397 -6.38 -14.72 -10.68
C SER A 397 -7.53 -15.72 -10.61
N GLY A 398 -8.62 -15.51 -11.36
CA GLY A 398 -9.72 -16.47 -11.45
C GLY A 398 -10.97 -15.86 -12.07
N ALA A 399 -12.04 -16.66 -12.19
CA ALA A 399 -13.31 -16.17 -12.71
C ALA A 399 -13.94 -15.10 -11.80
N GLY A 400 -14.00 -15.34 -10.48
CA GLY A 400 -14.55 -14.39 -9.51
C GLY A 400 -13.87 -13.02 -9.51
N PRO A 401 -12.54 -12.94 -9.32
CA PRO A 401 -11.80 -11.66 -9.31
C PRO A 401 -11.95 -10.90 -10.64
N LYS A 402 -11.96 -11.62 -11.77
CA LYS A 402 -12.16 -11.04 -13.09
C LYS A 402 -13.54 -10.39 -13.22
N GLU A 403 -14.62 -11.07 -12.86
CA GLU A 403 -15.96 -10.48 -12.94
C GLU A 403 -16.07 -9.24 -12.03
N ARG A 404 -15.53 -9.29 -10.81
CA ARG A 404 -15.52 -8.13 -9.89
C ARG A 404 -14.67 -6.96 -10.37
N MET A 405 -13.61 -7.22 -11.14
CA MET A 405 -12.83 -6.17 -11.79
C MET A 405 -13.61 -5.51 -12.93
N LEU A 406 -14.32 -6.30 -13.74
CA LEU A 406 -15.21 -5.77 -14.78
C LEU A 406 -16.37 -4.97 -14.17
N ASP A 407 -16.95 -5.43 -13.06
CA ASP A 407 -18.00 -4.71 -12.34
C ASP A 407 -17.48 -3.40 -11.76
N TRP A 408 -16.24 -3.36 -11.24
CA TRP A 408 -15.61 -2.12 -10.77
C TRP A 408 -15.38 -1.13 -11.91
N PHE A 409 -14.92 -1.58 -13.09
CA PHE A 409 -14.82 -0.69 -14.26
C PHE A 409 -16.19 -0.19 -14.74
N ALA A 410 -17.21 -1.06 -14.72
CA ALA A 410 -18.58 -0.70 -15.05
C ALA A 410 -19.13 0.38 -14.09
N LEU A 411 -18.88 0.21 -12.79
CA LEU A 411 -19.20 1.22 -11.77
C LEU A 411 -18.55 2.56 -12.10
N CYS A 412 -17.27 2.57 -12.48
CA CYS A 412 -16.53 3.79 -12.81
C CYS A 412 -17.16 4.54 -13.98
N VAL A 413 -17.56 3.85 -15.05
CA VAL A 413 -18.17 4.49 -16.23
C VAL A 413 -19.63 4.88 -15.99
N ASN A 414 -20.44 3.96 -15.45
CA ASN A 414 -21.90 4.16 -15.30
C ASN A 414 -22.24 5.30 -14.33
N LYS A 415 -21.47 5.47 -13.25
CA LYS A 415 -21.68 6.58 -12.30
C LYS A 415 -21.26 7.94 -12.85
N ASN A 416 -20.50 7.98 -13.95
CA ASN A 416 -19.88 9.20 -14.48
C ASN A 416 -20.53 9.75 -15.75
N HIS A 417 -21.75 9.33 -16.13
CA HIS A 417 -22.45 9.87 -17.31
C HIS A 417 -22.56 11.42 -17.28
N LYS A 418 -22.72 12.01 -16.10
CA LYS A 418 -22.80 13.47 -15.89
C LYS A 418 -21.53 14.23 -16.30
N LYS A 419 -20.39 13.56 -16.55
CA LYS A 419 -19.20 14.19 -17.14
C LYS A 419 -19.42 14.69 -18.57
N ARG A 420 -20.51 14.26 -19.23
CA ARG A 420 -20.91 14.70 -20.58
C ARG A 420 -22.12 15.63 -20.59
N ALA A 421 -22.56 16.09 -19.41
CA ALA A 421 -23.60 17.11 -19.33
C ALA A 421 -23.11 18.45 -19.91
N MET A 422 -24.01 19.22 -20.53
CA MET A 422 -23.71 20.58 -21.05
C MET A 422 -23.03 21.49 -20.01
N ARG A 423 -23.40 21.32 -18.73
CA ARG A 423 -22.75 21.98 -17.60
C ARG A 423 -22.46 20.94 -16.52
N VAL A 424 -21.23 20.43 -16.53
CA VAL A 424 -20.76 19.46 -15.54
C VAL A 424 -20.56 20.14 -14.18
N ASP A 425 -21.11 19.55 -13.12
CA ASP A 425 -20.73 19.86 -11.75
C ASP A 425 -19.64 18.88 -11.29
N TYR A 426 -18.43 19.40 -11.12
CA TYR A 426 -17.25 18.60 -10.78
C TYR A 426 -17.18 18.20 -9.30
N LYS A 427 -18.16 18.60 -8.48
CA LYS A 427 -18.29 18.14 -7.09
C LYS A 427 -18.99 16.79 -6.98
N ILE A 428 -19.63 16.32 -8.04
CA ILE A 428 -20.47 15.12 -8.03
C ILE A 428 -20.04 14.06 -9.06
N VAL A 429 -18.91 14.27 -9.73
CA VAL A 429 -18.33 13.32 -10.70
C VAL A 429 -16.88 13.05 -10.33
N SER A 430 -16.34 11.92 -10.78
CA SER A 430 -14.92 11.61 -10.61
C SER A 430 -14.04 12.59 -11.40
N SER A 431 -12.81 12.74 -10.93
CA SER A 431 -11.76 13.56 -11.54
C SER A 431 -11.36 13.03 -12.91
N ASP A 432 -10.85 13.93 -13.75
CA ASP A 432 -10.37 13.56 -15.08
C ASP A 432 -9.13 12.67 -15.01
N GLY A 433 -8.25 12.89 -14.01
CA GLY A 433 -7.05 12.08 -13.81
C GLY A 433 -7.38 10.61 -13.54
N PHE A 434 -8.37 10.36 -12.69
CA PHE A 434 -8.90 9.03 -12.43
C PHE A 434 -9.49 8.39 -13.68
N MET A 435 -10.40 9.07 -14.37
CA MET A 435 -11.06 8.51 -15.55
C MET A 435 -10.08 8.24 -16.70
N VAL A 436 -9.04 9.06 -16.86
CA VAL A 436 -7.95 8.83 -17.84
C VAL A 436 -7.16 7.58 -17.48
N ASN A 437 -6.85 7.35 -16.20
CA ASN A 437 -6.17 6.13 -15.76
C ASN A 437 -7.05 4.88 -15.94
N VAL A 438 -8.36 4.97 -15.66
CA VAL A 438 -9.34 3.91 -15.94
C VAL A 438 -9.37 3.58 -17.43
N THR A 439 -9.46 4.61 -18.27
CA THR A 439 -9.45 4.44 -19.75
C THR A 439 -8.17 3.76 -20.20
N ASN A 440 -7.00 4.20 -19.70
CA ASN A 440 -5.72 3.63 -20.09
C ASN A 440 -5.56 2.15 -19.68
N ALA A 441 -6.05 1.76 -18.49
CA ALA A 441 -6.02 0.35 -18.08
C ALA A 441 -6.89 -0.53 -18.99
N LEU A 442 -8.06 -0.03 -19.39
CA LEU A 442 -8.97 -0.67 -20.33
C LEU A 442 -8.38 -0.74 -21.76
N ASP A 443 -7.68 0.31 -22.21
CA ASP A 443 -6.93 0.31 -23.48
C ASP A 443 -5.88 -0.81 -23.51
N GLN A 444 -5.08 -0.92 -22.45
CA GLN A 444 -4.06 -1.96 -22.35
C GLN A 444 -4.66 -3.38 -22.29
N LEU A 445 -5.86 -3.56 -21.72
CA LEU A 445 -6.58 -4.83 -21.80
C LEU A 445 -7.09 -5.15 -23.22
N CYS A 446 -7.35 -4.12 -24.04
CA CYS A 446 -7.75 -4.25 -25.44
C CYS A 446 -6.59 -4.61 -26.38
N GLU A 447 -5.37 -4.16 -26.10
CA GLU A 447 -4.19 -4.33 -26.98
C GLU A 447 -4.03 -5.76 -27.54
N PRO A 448 -4.19 -6.86 -26.77
CA PRO A 448 -3.96 -8.22 -27.27
C PRO A 448 -4.97 -8.71 -28.33
N PHE A 449 -6.08 -7.99 -28.55
CA PHE A 449 -7.12 -8.34 -29.53
C PHE A 449 -7.46 -7.24 -30.52
N MET A 450 -6.89 -6.03 -30.36
CA MET A 450 -7.00 -4.89 -31.28
C MET A 450 -5.73 -4.70 -32.12
N ASP A 451 -5.01 -5.79 -32.41
CA ASP A 451 -3.76 -5.72 -33.16
C ASP A 451 -3.98 -5.29 -34.62
N ALA A 452 -2.93 -4.75 -35.26
CA ALA A 452 -3.00 -4.28 -36.65
C ALA A 452 -3.26 -5.41 -37.66
N GLN A 453 -3.15 -6.67 -37.24
CA GLN A 453 -3.49 -7.85 -38.04
C GLN A 453 -4.97 -8.20 -37.96
N PHE A 454 -5.72 -7.57 -37.04
CA PHE A 454 -7.14 -7.80 -36.79
C PHE A 454 -7.48 -9.27 -36.50
N GLY A 455 -6.53 -10.02 -35.95
CA GLY A 455 -6.63 -11.48 -35.86
C GLY A 455 -7.66 -11.99 -34.84
N LYS A 456 -8.18 -11.10 -33.98
CA LYS A 456 -9.14 -11.44 -32.93
C LYS A 456 -10.33 -10.48 -32.85
N ILE A 457 -10.44 -9.53 -33.78
CA ILE A 457 -11.50 -8.51 -33.76
C ILE A 457 -12.90 -9.15 -33.85
N GLU A 458 -13.02 -10.26 -34.59
CA GLU A 458 -14.24 -11.06 -34.73
C GLU A 458 -14.75 -11.68 -33.42
N ARG A 459 -13.94 -11.68 -32.36
CA ARG A 459 -14.37 -12.14 -31.02
C ARG A 459 -15.19 -11.09 -30.26
N ILE A 460 -15.19 -9.85 -30.74
CA ILE A 460 -16.07 -8.80 -30.23
C ILE A 460 -17.47 -9.09 -30.74
N ASP A 461 -18.37 -9.35 -29.80
CA ASP A 461 -19.71 -9.79 -30.12
C ASP A 461 -20.63 -8.60 -30.41
N ILE A 462 -21.22 -8.60 -31.61
CA ILE A 462 -22.14 -7.56 -32.08
C ILE A 462 -23.45 -7.52 -31.30
N ASP A 463 -23.87 -8.63 -30.70
CA ASP A 463 -25.08 -8.73 -29.90
C ASP A 463 -24.86 -8.40 -28.42
N TYR A 464 -23.63 -8.02 -28.01
CA TYR A 464 -23.29 -7.73 -26.61
C TYR A 464 -24.29 -6.80 -25.90
N LEU A 465 -24.62 -5.67 -26.53
CA LEU A 465 -25.55 -4.66 -25.98
C LEU A 465 -26.99 -5.17 -25.85
N ARG A 466 -27.36 -6.24 -26.58
CA ARG A 466 -28.67 -6.89 -26.48
C ARG A 466 -28.73 -7.99 -25.44
N ARG A 467 -27.61 -8.37 -24.81
CA ARG A 467 -27.59 -9.36 -23.74
C ARG A 467 -27.76 -8.68 -22.38
N ASN A 468 -26.77 -8.88 -21.51
CA ASN A 468 -26.67 -8.25 -20.20
C ASN A 468 -25.38 -7.40 -20.16
N PRO A 469 -25.33 -6.28 -20.91
CA PRO A 469 -24.14 -5.44 -20.93
C PRO A 469 -23.92 -4.80 -19.56
N ARG A 470 -22.65 -4.64 -19.19
CA ARG A 470 -22.25 -3.93 -17.97
C ARG A 470 -22.37 -2.42 -18.11
N VAL A 471 -22.19 -1.90 -19.31
CA VAL A 471 -22.32 -0.48 -19.62
C VAL A 471 -23.81 -0.14 -19.76
N ASP A 472 -24.27 0.83 -19.00
CA ASP A 472 -25.62 1.37 -19.15
C ASP A 472 -25.64 2.39 -20.29
N ILE A 473 -26.46 2.10 -21.30
CA ILE A 473 -26.65 2.97 -22.47
C ILE A 473 -28.12 3.39 -22.62
N SER A 474 -28.94 3.23 -21.58
CA SER A 474 -30.38 3.49 -21.64
C SER A 474 -30.70 4.89 -22.16
N GLU A 475 -30.06 5.91 -21.58
CA GLU A 475 -30.22 7.33 -21.89
C GLU A 475 -29.28 7.83 -23.02
N GLU A 476 -28.47 6.95 -23.60
CA GLU A 476 -27.49 7.36 -24.63
C GLU A 476 -28.15 7.58 -26.00
N THR A 477 -27.69 8.59 -26.73
CA THR A 477 -28.21 8.83 -28.09
C THR A 477 -27.72 7.74 -29.03
N LYS A 478 -28.65 7.03 -29.69
CA LYS A 478 -28.31 5.96 -30.64
C LYS A 478 -28.01 6.55 -32.02
N ILE A 479 -27.13 5.90 -32.79
CA ILE A 479 -26.61 6.42 -34.07
C ILE A 479 -27.73 6.72 -35.08
N ASN A 480 -28.72 5.84 -35.17
CA ASN A 480 -29.82 5.96 -36.13
C ASN A 480 -31.11 5.30 -35.61
N ALA A 481 -31.45 5.56 -34.35
CA ALA A 481 -32.68 5.08 -33.74
C ALA A 481 -33.18 6.10 -32.73
N ASP A 482 -34.50 6.28 -32.65
CA ASP A 482 -35.13 6.99 -31.53
C ASP A 482 -35.24 6.07 -30.31
N GLN A 483 -35.63 6.63 -29.16
CA GLN A 483 -35.70 5.88 -27.91
C GLN A 483 -36.66 4.69 -28.02
N LYS A 484 -37.83 4.88 -28.64
CA LYS A 484 -38.83 3.82 -28.79
C LYS A 484 -38.29 2.65 -29.60
N THR A 485 -37.66 2.92 -30.74
CA THR A 485 -37.06 1.88 -31.59
C THR A 485 -35.94 1.15 -30.85
N ALA A 486 -35.14 1.87 -30.07
CA ALA A 486 -34.09 1.27 -29.26
C ALA A 486 -34.68 0.38 -28.15
N ASP A 487 -35.69 0.85 -27.42
CA ASP A 487 -36.36 0.11 -26.36
C ASP A 487 -36.97 -1.20 -26.91
N ASP A 488 -37.69 -1.13 -28.03
CA ASP A 488 -38.27 -2.30 -28.70
C ASP A 488 -37.18 -3.31 -29.13
N PHE A 489 -36.03 -2.82 -29.61
CA PHE A 489 -34.89 -3.66 -30.01
C PHE A 489 -34.19 -4.34 -28.84
N PHE A 490 -33.96 -3.62 -27.74
CA PHE A 490 -33.28 -4.15 -26.54
C PHE A 490 -34.20 -4.96 -25.63
N ALA A 491 -35.52 -4.83 -25.78
CA ALA A 491 -36.50 -5.70 -25.12
C ALA A 491 -36.34 -7.17 -25.56
N VAL A 492 -35.92 -7.41 -26.80
CA VAL A 492 -35.62 -8.76 -27.30
C VAL A 492 -34.16 -9.11 -27.03
N LYS A 493 -33.94 -9.76 -25.88
CA LYS A 493 -32.59 -10.18 -25.44
C LYS A 493 -31.99 -11.23 -26.36
N ALA A 494 -30.72 -11.05 -26.72
CA ALA A 494 -29.95 -12.07 -27.42
C ALA A 494 -29.58 -13.22 -26.48
N GLU A 495 -29.54 -14.45 -27.00
CA GLU A 495 -29.15 -15.64 -26.24
C GLU A 495 -27.65 -15.67 -25.94
N GLY A 496 -27.26 -16.44 -24.92
CA GLY A 496 -25.86 -16.70 -24.55
C GLY A 496 -25.29 -15.74 -23.50
N THR A 497 -23.99 -15.86 -23.26
CA THR A 497 -23.25 -15.07 -22.26
C THR A 497 -22.20 -14.18 -22.94
N SER A 498 -21.96 -13.00 -22.37
CA SER A 498 -20.91 -12.10 -22.83
C SER A 498 -19.52 -12.67 -22.55
N ASN A 499 -18.63 -12.56 -23.54
CA ASN A 499 -17.23 -12.94 -23.38
C ASN A 499 -16.38 -11.76 -22.88
N PHE A 500 -15.24 -12.05 -22.25
CA PHE A 500 -14.35 -11.04 -21.67
C PHE A 500 -13.88 -9.99 -22.70
N ILE A 501 -13.62 -10.38 -23.95
CA ILE A 501 -13.17 -9.45 -25.01
C ILE A 501 -14.25 -8.40 -25.29
N SER A 502 -15.51 -8.82 -25.38
CA SER A 502 -16.64 -7.92 -25.61
C SER A 502 -16.88 -7.01 -24.41
N GLU A 503 -16.84 -7.56 -23.19
CA GLU A 503 -16.96 -6.78 -21.95
C GLU A 503 -15.92 -5.65 -21.90
N VAL A 504 -14.65 -5.99 -22.08
CA VAL A 504 -13.56 -5.00 -22.07
C VAL A 504 -13.75 -4.01 -23.21
N PHE A 505 -14.01 -4.46 -24.45
CA PHE A 505 -14.17 -3.57 -25.59
C PHE A 505 -15.22 -2.48 -25.36
N PHE A 506 -16.44 -2.86 -24.95
CA PHE A 506 -17.52 -1.90 -24.74
C PHE A 506 -17.29 -1.02 -23.50
N LEU A 507 -16.66 -1.56 -22.44
CA LEU A 507 -16.19 -0.75 -21.31
C LEU A 507 -15.15 0.30 -21.74
N THR A 508 -14.20 -0.07 -22.60
CA THR A 508 -13.17 0.84 -23.14
C THR A 508 -13.80 1.97 -23.95
N VAL A 509 -14.78 1.65 -24.82
CA VAL A 509 -15.53 2.66 -25.58
C VAL A 509 -16.25 3.64 -24.65
N ALA A 510 -16.94 3.14 -23.63
CA ALA A 510 -17.60 3.99 -22.63
C ALA A 510 -16.60 4.84 -21.84
N ALA A 511 -15.45 4.26 -21.45
CA ALA A 511 -14.40 4.96 -20.72
C ALA A 511 -13.79 6.10 -21.55
N HIS A 512 -13.59 5.91 -22.86
CA HIS A 512 -13.17 7.01 -23.73
C HIS A 512 -14.16 8.16 -23.74
N HIS A 513 -15.45 7.85 -23.84
CA HIS A 513 -16.52 8.86 -23.91
C HIS A 513 -16.63 9.68 -22.62
N TYR A 514 -16.73 9.02 -21.46
CA TYR A 514 -16.88 9.69 -20.17
C TYR A 514 -15.56 10.15 -19.54
N GLY A 515 -14.43 9.61 -19.98
CA GLY A 515 -13.10 9.90 -19.48
C GLY A 515 -12.32 10.85 -20.39
N THR A 516 -11.64 10.31 -21.40
CA THR A 516 -10.71 11.10 -22.23
C THR A 516 -11.37 12.24 -23.00
N GLU A 517 -12.52 12.00 -23.61
CA GLU A 517 -13.22 13.05 -24.37
C GLU A 517 -13.78 14.14 -23.44
N ALA A 518 -14.37 13.76 -22.31
CA ALA A 518 -14.84 14.71 -21.29
C ALA A 518 -13.69 15.59 -20.76
N ALA A 519 -12.52 14.99 -20.52
CA ALA A 519 -11.32 15.72 -20.09
C ALA A 519 -10.84 16.72 -21.16
N GLN A 520 -10.86 16.33 -22.45
CA GLN A 520 -10.52 17.22 -23.56
C GLN A 520 -11.50 18.39 -23.68
N GLU A 521 -12.80 18.14 -23.53
CA GLU A 521 -13.83 19.17 -23.55
C GLU A 521 -13.67 20.16 -22.38
N ARG A 522 -13.40 19.66 -21.17
CA ARG A 522 -13.08 20.49 -20.01
C ARG A 522 -11.84 21.36 -20.28
N HIS A 523 -10.77 20.78 -20.84
CA HIS A 523 -9.58 21.54 -21.18
C HIS A 523 -9.87 22.69 -22.17
N SER A 524 -10.66 22.44 -23.21
CA SER A 524 -11.12 23.47 -24.16
C SER A 524 -11.92 24.58 -23.45
N THR A 525 -12.83 24.20 -22.56
CA THR A 525 -13.65 25.12 -21.78
C THR A 525 -12.82 25.95 -20.79
N LEU A 526 -11.87 25.32 -20.09
CA LEU A 526 -10.93 26.00 -19.19
C LEU A 526 -10.10 27.03 -19.95
N ARG A 527 -9.59 26.70 -21.15
CA ARG A 527 -8.84 27.64 -21.98
C ARG A 527 -9.66 28.88 -22.34
N LYS A 528 -10.93 28.70 -22.74
CA LYS A 528 -11.86 29.82 -23.01
C LYS A 528 -12.13 30.65 -21.75
N THR A 529 -12.31 29.98 -20.62
CA THR A 529 -12.58 30.60 -19.31
C THR A 529 -11.40 31.44 -18.85
N VAL A 530 -10.17 30.92 -18.92
CA VAL A 530 -8.94 31.65 -18.59
C VAL A 530 -8.82 32.91 -19.46
N LYS A 531 -8.99 32.79 -20.78
CA LYS A 531 -8.95 33.94 -21.68
C LYS A 531 -9.99 35.01 -21.30
N ARG A 532 -11.22 34.60 -20.96
CA ARG A 532 -12.27 35.53 -20.51
C ARG A 532 -11.89 36.20 -19.19
N MET A 533 -11.43 35.42 -18.20
CA MET A 533 -10.99 35.95 -16.91
C MET A 533 -9.84 36.95 -17.05
N GLU A 534 -8.91 36.73 -17.97
CA GLU A 534 -7.84 37.68 -18.28
C GLU A 534 -8.38 39.00 -18.86
N GLN A 535 -9.38 38.93 -19.75
CA GLN A 535 -10.04 40.12 -20.31
C GLN A 535 -10.84 40.88 -19.25
N ASP A 536 -11.56 40.16 -18.39
CA ASP A 536 -12.31 40.73 -17.27
C ASP A 536 -11.36 41.42 -16.28
N LEU A 537 -10.21 40.80 -15.97
CA LEU A 537 -9.16 41.40 -15.13
C LEU A 537 -8.60 42.69 -15.74
N GLU A 538 -8.25 42.69 -17.04
CA GLU A 538 -7.76 43.89 -17.73
C GLU A 538 -8.82 45.01 -17.72
N GLY A 539 -10.10 44.66 -17.87
CA GLY A 539 -11.22 45.60 -17.74
C GLY A 539 -11.29 46.21 -16.34
N PHE A 540 -11.29 45.37 -15.30
CA PHE A 540 -11.33 45.83 -13.90
C PHE A 540 -10.11 46.68 -13.53
N GLU A 541 -8.92 46.38 -14.06
CA GLU A 541 -7.71 47.18 -13.84
C GLU A 541 -7.82 48.58 -14.45
N LYS A 542 -8.44 48.71 -15.64
CA LYS A 542 -8.70 50.01 -16.28
C LYS A 542 -9.73 50.84 -15.52
N GLU A 543 -10.76 50.20 -14.97
CA GLU A 543 -11.80 50.85 -14.18
C GLU A 543 -11.38 51.08 -12.71
N ARG A 544 -10.21 50.59 -12.29
CA ARG A 544 -9.69 50.68 -10.92
C ARG A 544 -9.74 52.10 -10.35
N GLN A 545 -9.41 53.11 -11.16
CA GLN A 545 -9.42 54.51 -10.72
C GLN A 545 -10.84 55.05 -10.50
N GLN A 546 -11.85 54.51 -11.19
CA GLN A 546 -13.25 54.92 -11.07
C GLN A 546 -13.87 54.43 -9.75
N TYR A 547 -13.48 53.24 -9.29
CA TYR A 547 -13.96 52.65 -8.05
C TYR A 547 -13.04 52.91 -6.83
N ALA A 548 -11.90 53.58 -7.03
CA ALA A 548 -10.94 53.89 -5.96
C ALA A 548 -11.53 54.73 -4.82
N ASN A 549 -12.58 55.49 -5.11
CA ASN A 549 -13.26 56.36 -4.14
C ASN A 549 -14.62 55.82 -3.68
N ASP A 550 -15.06 54.64 -4.16
CA ASP A 550 -16.34 54.03 -3.74
C ASP A 550 -16.12 53.13 -2.50
N PRO A 551 -16.68 53.50 -1.33
CA PRO A 551 -16.47 52.77 -0.07
C PRO A 551 -16.85 51.29 -0.13
N ARG A 552 -17.74 50.88 -1.06
CA ARG A 552 -18.18 49.49 -1.24
C ARG A 552 -17.11 48.58 -1.84
N TYR A 553 -16.20 49.15 -2.64
CA TYR A 553 -15.20 48.38 -3.39
C TYR A 553 -13.79 48.53 -2.82
N VAL A 554 -13.53 49.57 -2.01
CA VAL A 554 -12.23 49.79 -1.33
C VAL A 554 -11.80 48.56 -0.51
N HIS A 555 -12.72 47.89 0.19
CA HIS A 555 -12.41 46.70 0.98
C HIS A 555 -12.05 45.47 0.12
N THR A 556 -12.68 45.34 -1.06
CA THR A 556 -12.40 44.26 -2.02
C THR A 556 -11.06 44.48 -2.72
N PHE A 557 -10.71 45.73 -3.05
CA PHE A 557 -9.42 46.07 -3.63
C PHE A 557 -8.25 45.99 -2.63
N ALA A 558 -8.49 46.28 -1.35
CA ALA A 558 -7.49 46.08 -0.30
C ALA A 558 -7.14 44.59 -0.10
N LEU A 559 -8.14 43.71 -0.14
CA LEU A 559 -7.94 42.25 -0.09
C LEU A 559 -7.21 41.72 -1.33
N ALA A 560 -7.55 42.24 -2.52
CA ALA A 560 -6.85 41.86 -3.76
C ALA A 560 -5.36 42.26 -3.72
N ASN A 561 -5.03 43.47 -3.27
CA ASN A 561 -3.64 43.91 -3.13
C ASN A 561 -2.83 43.09 -2.11
N GLY A 562 -3.45 42.64 -1.02
CA GLY A 562 -2.80 41.73 -0.06
C GLY A 562 -2.52 40.33 -0.63
N PHE A 563 -3.40 39.85 -1.53
CA PHE A 563 -3.23 38.56 -2.20
C PHE A 563 -2.15 38.58 -3.29
N TRP A 564 -1.97 39.71 -3.98
CA TRP A 564 -0.92 39.90 -5.00
C TRP A 564 0.44 40.33 -4.44
N ALA A 565 0.51 40.84 -3.21
CA ALA A 565 1.78 41.14 -2.56
C ALA A 565 2.40 39.93 -1.82
N ALA A 566 1.61 38.87 -1.60
CA ALA A 566 2.00 37.67 -0.85
C ALA A 566 2.23 36.43 -1.74
N HIS A 567 2.02 36.53 -3.06
CA HIS A 567 2.23 35.47 -4.07
C HIS A 567 2.97 36.05 -5.27
#